data_AF-A0A925JEV3-F1
#
_entry.id   AF-A0A925JEV3-F1
#
_cell.length_a   1.000
_cell.length_b   1.000
_cell.length_c   1.000
_cell.angle_alpha   90.00
_cell.angle_beta   90.00
_cell.angle_gamma   90.00
#
_symmetry.space_group_name_H-M   'P 1'
#
loop_
_entity.id
_entity.type
_entity.pdbx_description
1 polymer ?
#
loop_
_entity_poly.entity_id
_entity_poly.type
_entity_poly.pdbx_seq_one_letter_code
_entity_poly.pdbx_strand_id
1 'polypeptide(L)'
;MRNLLRFVLSGLLFFILNCLEFNFIAMKMIVRICVFFFLVPICTFAQEEARQLIAGTKFSIIPPKGFTLSTSFSGFQNLETGASIMVATIPAPADQMIAAFTTESLKTKGMTFIDKQQVDVKGGKATLVRVSQPANGTTYLKQILIFGDAKSTHMVNCIYPEAEKAKESEMRKALLSTVQDDNVKSDARGAAKFSIDESGTVGKAAENMDTYLSVFKKIAATFKQK
;
A
#
# COMPACT_ATOMS: atom_id res chain seq x y z
N MET A 1 25.99 85.36 13.11
CA MET A 1 26.81 84.16 12.78
C MET A 1 26.59 82.95 13.70
N ARG A 2 26.38 83.09 15.02
CA ARG A 2 26.17 81.95 15.94
C ARG A 2 24.92 81.08 15.68
N ASN A 3 23.83 81.66 15.18
CA ASN A 3 22.58 80.93 14.95
C ASN A 3 22.59 80.05 13.69
N LEU A 4 23.40 80.42 12.68
CA LEU A 4 23.51 79.66 11.43
C LEU A 4 24.32 78.37 11.64
N LEU A 5 25.38 78.43 12.46
CA LEU A 5 26.21 77.26 12.78
C LEU A 5 25.47 76.21 13.60
N ARG A 6 24.56 76.62 14.51
CA ARG A 6 23.70 75.69 15.26
C ARG A 6 22.69 74.97 14.38
N PHE A 7 22.15 75.64 13.37
CA PHE A 7 21.18 75.06 12.45
C PHE A 7 21.83 74.02 11.50
N VAL A 8 23.05 74.31 11.03
CA VAL A 8 23.80 73.37 10.18
C VAL A 8 24.27 72.15 10.96
N LEU A 9 24.75 72.31 12.21
CA LEU A 9 25.14 71.16 13.04
C LEU A 9 23.94 70.29 13.47
N SER A 10 22.77 70.88 13.77
CA SER A 10 21.59 70.08 14.12
C SER A 10 21.06 69.31 12.91
N GLY A 11 21.08 69.91 11.72
CA GLY A 11 20.67 69.25 10.47
C GLY A 11 21.58 68.08 10.11
N LEU A 12 22.90 68.25 10.22
CA LEU A 12 23.87 67.19 9.92
C LEU A 12 23.81 66.03 10.93
N LEU A 13 23.61 66.33 12.22
CA LEU A 13 23.43 65.31 13.26
C LEU A 13 22.12 64.54 13.06
N PHE A 14 21.04 65.23 12.68
CA PHE A 14 19.75 64.61 12.38
C PHE A 14 19.80 63.71 11.13
N PHE A 15 20.58 64.11 10.12
CA PHE A 15 20.78 63.33 8.90
C PHE A 15 21.64 62.09 9.15
N ILE A 16 22.70 62.19 9.95
CA ILE A 16 23.56 61.04 10.33
C ILE A 16 22.79 60.05 11.23
N LEU A 17 21.99 60.54 12.18
CA LEU A 17 21.11 59.69 13.01
C LEU A 17 20.05 58.97 12.19
N ASN A 18 19.40 59.65 11.22
CA ASN A 18 18.45 58.99 10.30
C ASN A 18 19.14 57.97 9.39
N CYS A 19 20.37 58.24 8.95
CA CYS A 19 21.12 57.33 8.07
C CYS A 19 21.60 56.06 8.80
N LEU A 20 21.85 56.13 10.12
CA LEU A 20 22.16 54.96 10.95
C LEU A 20 20.92 54.11 11.27
N GLU A 21 19.77 54.74 11.54
CA GLU A 21 18.48 54.06 11.75
C GLU A 21 18.03 53.28 10.49
N PHE A 22 18.24 53.85 9.30
CA PHE A 22 17.82 53.23 8.03
C PHE A 22 18.54 51.91 7.71
N ASN A 23 19.85 51.83 7.99
CA ASN A 23 20.64 50.61 7.81
C ASN A 23 20.24 49.51 8.82
N PHE A 24 19.82 49.88 10.02
CA PHE A 24 19.40 48.93 11.05
C PHE A 24 18.01 48.34 10.77
N ILE A 25 17.10 49.14 10.19
CA ILE A 25 15.77 48.69 9.76
C ILE A 25 15.88 47.76 8.55
N ALA A 26 16.71 48.09 7.56
CA ALA A 26 16.94 47.25 6.38
C ALA A 26 17.53 45.87 6.77
N MET A 27 18.51 45.84 7.68
CA MET A 27 19.10 44.59 8.16
C MET A 27 18.12 43.76 9.01
N LYS A 28 17.30 44.38 9.85
CA LYS A 28 16.21 43.69 10.59
C LYS A 28 15.11 43.15 9.66
N MET A 29 14.80 43.85 8.56
CA MET A 29 13.85 43.38 7.56
C MET A 29 14.41 42.17 6.79
N ILE A 30 15.66 42.21 6.37
CA ILE A 30 16.33 41.10 5.66
C ILE A 30 16.44 39.87 6.58
N VAL A 31 16.83 40.04 7.84
CA VAL A 31 16.89 38.92 8.80
C VAL A 31 15.50 38.34 9.08
N ARG A 32 14.44 39.17 9.17
CA ARG A 32 13.06 38.68 9.32
C ARG A 32 12.56 37.93 8.08
N ILE A 33 12.88 38.40 6.88
CA ILE A 33 12.53 37.73 5.61
C ILE A 33 13.28 36.40 5.48
N CYS A 34 14.57 36.35 5.84
CA CYS A 34 15.35 35.12 5.85
C CYS A 34 14.87 34.11 6.90
N VAL A 35 14.49 34.55 8.10
CA VAL A 35 13.92 33.66 9.14
C VAL A 35 12.53 33.15 8.73
N PHE A 36 11.72 33.95 8.03
CA PHE A 36 10.43 33.51 7.49
C PHE A 36 10.58 32.51 6.34
N PHE A 37 11.60 32.66 5.48
CA PHE A 37 11.88 31.71 4.40
C PHE A 37 12.53 30.40 4.89
N PHE A 38 13.23 30.42 6.03
CA PHE A 38 13.87 29.21 6.60
C PHE A 38 12.95 28.35 7.49
N LEU A 39 11.81 28.88 7.97
CA LEU A 39 10.88 28.14 8.83
C LEU A 39 9.70 27.46 8.10
N VAL A 40 9.53 27.69 6.80
CA VAL A 40 8.38 27.19 6.03
C VAL A 40 8.58 25.83 5.32
N PRO A 41 9.77 25.19 5.15
CA PRO A 41 9.84 23.93 4.41
C PRO A 41 9.81 22.66 5.29
N ILE A 42 9.19 22.67 6.48
CA ILE A 42 9.12 21.46 7.34
C ILE A 42 7.73 20.80 7.34
N CYS A 43 6.69 21.46 6.82
CA CYS A 43 5.39 20.82 6.63
C CYS A 43 5.31 20.07 5.29
N THR A 44 6.29 19.21 4.99
CA THR A 44 6.03 18.10 4.09
C THR A 44 5.13 17.16 4.86
N PHE A 45 3.81 17.32 4.72
CA PHE A 45 2.85 16.33 5.19
C PHE A 45 3.29 14.99 4.60
N ALA A 46 3.84 14.11 5.44
CA ALA A 46 3.84 12.70 5.16
C ALA A 46 2.36 12.33 5.08
N GLN A 47 1.79 12.40 3.87
CA GLN A 47 0.45 11.94 3.61
C GLN A 47 0.49 10.43 3.80
N GLU A 48 0.18 10.00 5.03
CA GLU A 48 0.00 8.58 5.31
C GLU A 48 -1.19 8.13 4.48
N GLU A 49 -0.89 7.37 3.42
CA GLU A 49 -1.88 6.86 2.50
C GLU A 49 -2.97 6.13 3.32
N ALA A 50 -4.21 6.60 3.20
CA ALA A 50 -5.29 6.14 4.04
C ALA A 50 -5.57 4.66 3.78
N ARG A 51 -5.62 3.86 4.84
CA ARG A 51 -5.97 2.45 4.78
C ARG A 51 -7.43 2.31 4.32
N GLN A 52 -7.67 1.43 3.35
CA GLN A 52 -8.98 1.17 2.79
C GLN A 52 -9.47 -0.24 3.16
N LEU A 53 -10.73 -0.35 3.56
CA LEU A 53 -11.38 -1.64 3.84
C LEU A 53 -11.60 -2.43 2.55
N ILE A 54 -11.27 -3.71 2.56
CA ILE A 54 -11.53 -4.62 1.45
C ILE A 54 -12.93 -5.19 1.60
N ALA A 55 -13.79 -4.86 0.64
CA ALA A 55 -15.17 -5.32 0.61
C ALA A 55 -15.28 -6.85 0.79
N GLY A 56 -16.21 -7.24 1.67
CA GLY A 56 -16.50 -8.62 2.04
C GLY A 56 -15.50 -9.29 2.97
N THR A 57 -14.55 -8.54 3.53
CA THR A 57 -13.55 -9.06 4.47
C THR A 57 -13.42 -8.17 5.71
N LYS A 58 -12.65 -8.63 6.70
CA LYS A 58 -12.23 -7.83 7.85
C LYS A 58 -10.90 -7.11 7.62
N PHE A 59 -10.35 -7.20 6.42
CA PHE A 59 -9.01 -6.73 6.13
C PHE A 59 -9.04 -5.34 5.51
N SER A 60 -8.09 -4.54 5.92
CA SER A 60 -7.87 -3.21 5.35
C SER A 60 -6.39 -3.07 4.98
N ILE A 61 -6.14 -2.45 3.83
CA ILE A 61 -4.81 -2.34 3.20
C ILE A 61 -4.61 -0.90 2.75
N ILE A 62 -3.37 -0.42 2.76
CA ILE A 62 -2.97 0.80 2.07
C ILE A 62 -2.67 0.41 0.63
N PRO A 63 -3.57 0.67 -0.34
CA PRO A 63 -3.37 0.23 -1.71
C PRO A 63 -2.27 1.05 -2.38
N PRO A 64 -1.43 0.45 -3.27
CA PRO A 64 -0.47 1.21 -4.04
C PRO A 64 -1.15 2.24 -4.93
N LYS A 65 -0.43 3.29 -5.33
CA LYS A 65 -0.96 4.31 -6.24
C LYS A 65 -1.49 3.70 -7.54
N GLY A 66 -2.66 4.18 -7.98
CA GLY A 66 -3.33 3.70 -9.21
C GLY A 66 -4.12 2.41 -9.03
N PHE A 67 -4.14 1.81 -7.83
CA PHE A 67 -5.04 0.70 -7.53
C PHE A 67 -6.44 1.22 -7.17
N THR A 68 -7.44 0.46 -7.61
CA THR A 68 -8.85 0.70 -7.32
C THR A 68 -9.47 -0.56 -6.75
N LEU A 69 -10.52 -0.42 -5.93
CA LEU A 69 -11.22 -1.57 -5.39
C LEU A 69 -11.83 -2.39 -6.53
N SER A 70 -11.63 -3.70 -6.50
CA SER A 70 -12.18 -4.60 -7.51
C SER A 70 -13.68 -4.84 -7.25
N THR A 71 -14.45 -4.91 -8.33
CA THR A 71 -15.88 -5.29 -8.28
C THR A 71 -16.10 -6.80 -8.43
N SER A 72 -15.04 -7.56 -8.75
CA SER A 72 -15.12 -8.97 -9.15
C SER A 72 -14.51 -9.93 -8.12
N PHE A 73 -13.74 -9.39 -7.17
CA PHE A 73 -13.11 -10.14 -6.09
C PHE A 73 -12.80 -9.21 -4.92
N SER A 74 -12.63 -9.79 -3.73
CA SER A 74 -12.18 -9.06 -2.55
C SER A 74 -10.73 -8.60 -2.72
N GLY A 75 -10.53 -7.33 -3.05
CA GLY A 75 -9.21 -6.73 -3.12
C GLY A 75 -9.14 -5.55 -4.08
N PHE A 76 -7.94 -5.29 -4.59
CA PHE A 76 -7.65 -4.14 -5.44
C PHE A 76 -7.07 -4.57 -6.79
N GLN A 77 -7.22 -3.72 -7.80
CA GLN A 77 -6.67 -3.92 -9.12
C GLN A 77 -6.15 -2.62 -9.72
N ASN A 78 -5.09 -2.73 -10.51
CA ASN A 78 -4.64 -1.71 -11.42
C ASN A 78 -4.85 -2.24 -12.85
N LEU A 79 -5.84 -1.67 -13.54
CA LEU A 79 -6.24 -2.10 -14.87
C LEU A 79 -5.21 -1.71 -15.95
N GLU A 80 -4.46 -0.63 -15.73
CA GLU A 80 -3.44 -0.18 -16.68
C GLU A 80 -2.24 -1.13 -16.71
N THR A 81 -1.89 -1.70 -15.55
CA THR A 81 -0.67 -2.49 -15.38
C THR A 81 -0.94 -3.99 -15.28
N GLY A 82 -2.22 -4.40 -15.22
CA GLY A 82 -2.62 -5.79 -14.99
C GLY A 82 -2.24 -6.34 -13.60
N ALA A 83 -1.94 -5.46 -12.63
CA ALA A 83 -1.56 -5.87 -11.29
C ALA A 83 -2.79 -5.95 -10.36
N SER A 84 -2.76 -6.84 -9.38
CA SER A 84 -3.87 -7.01 -8.43
C SER A 84 -3.40 -7.42 -7.05
N ILE A 85 -4.24 -7.14 -6.06
CA ILE A 85 -4.10 -7.58 -4.67
C ILE A 85 -5.39 -8.29 -4.33
N MET A 86 -5.33 -9.56 -3.97
CA MET A 86 -6.50 -10.38 -3.68
C MET A 86 -6.45 -10.92 -2.26
N VAL A 87 -7.57 -10.89 -1.56
CA VAL A 87 -7.69 -11.38 -0.19
C VAL A 87 -8.63 -12.56 -0.11
N ALA A 88 -8.19 -13.55 0.65
CA ALA A 88 -8.74 -14.89 0.71
C ALA A 88 -8.71 -15.36 2.17
N THR A 89 -9.79 -15.97 2.64
CA THR A 89 -9.84 -16.64 3.94
C THR A 89 -10.23 -18.09 3.74
N ILE A 90 -9.48 -19.00 4.38
CA ILE A 90 -9.66 -20.44 4.28
C ILE A 90 -9.87 -20.97 5.69
N PRO A 91 -10.92 -21.75 5.96
CA PRO A 91 -11.16 -22.36 7.27
C PRO A 91 -10.26 -23.59 7.47
N ALA A 92 -8.95 -23.36 7.51
CA ALA A 92 -7.93 -24.37 7.73
C ALA A 92 -6.78 -23.79 8.58
N PRO A 93 -6.02 -24.62 9.32
CA PRO A 93 -4.89 -24.16 10.13
C PRO A 93 -3.80 -23.49 9.28
N ALA A 94 -3.33 -22.32 9.71
CA ALA A 94 -2.29 -21.56 9.00
C ALA A 94 -0.99 -22.34 8.82
N ASP A 95 -0.53 -23.06 9.84
CA ASP A 95 0.72 -23.83 9.76
C ASP A 95 0.65 -24.94 8.72
N GLN A 96 -0.50 -25.62 8.61
CA GLN A 96 -0.72 -26.65 7.60
C GLN A 96 -0.70 -26.05 6.19
N MET A 97 -1.36 -24.89 6.01
CA MET A 97 -1.38 -24.18 4.74
C MET A 97 0.02 -23.69 4.35
N ILE A 98 0.78 -23.13 5.29
CA ILE A 98 2.16 -22.67 5.08
C ILE A 98 3.09 -23.84 4.72
N ALA A 99 2.92 -25.00 5.36
CA ALA A 99 3.69 -26.21 5.06
C ALA A 99 3.39 -26.75 3.65
N ALA A 100 2.19 -26.52 3.13
CA ALA A 100 1.81 -26.93 1.77
C ALA A 100 2.47 -26.10 0.66
N PHE A 101 3.19 -25.00 0.97
CA PHE A 101 3.99 -24.24 0.00
C PHE A 101 5.41 -24.83 -0.11
N THR A 102 5.52 -25.97 -0.79
CA THR A 102 6.81 -26.58 -1.16
C THR A 102 7.09 -26.38 -2.65
N THR A 103 8.34 -26.58 -3.06
CA THR A 103 8.74 -26.47 -4.47
C THR A 103 7.93 -27.44 -5.34
N GLU A 104 7.71 -28.67 -4.87
CA GLU A 104 6.98 -29.71 -5.59
C GLU A 104 5.49 -29.36 -5.72
N SER A 105 4.84 -28.94 -4.63
CA SER A 105 3.42 -28.59 -4.64
C SER A 105 3.13 -27.33 -5.47
N LEU A 106 4.08 -26.40 -5.53
CA LEU A 106 3.99 -25.22 -6.39
C LEU A 106 4.21 -25.59 -7.86
N LYS A 107 5.18 -26.47 -8.15
CA LYS A 107 5.47 -26.95 -9.50
C LYS A 107 4.28 -27.70 -10.10
N THR A 108 3.59 -28.54 -9.34
CA THR A 108 2.36 -29.22 -9.82
C THR A 108 1.23 -28.23 -10.17
N LYS A 109 1.27 -27.03 -9.59
CA LYS A 109 0.35 -25.92 -9.88
C LYS A 109 0.88 -24.98 -10.97
N GLY A 110 1.95 -25.36 -11.66
CA GLY A 110 2.60 -24.55 -12.71
C GLY A 110 3.29 -23.30 -12.18
N MET A 111 3.63 -23.26 -10.90
CA MET A 111 4.36 -22.15 -10.26
C MET A 111 5.80 -22.54 -9.99
N THR A 112 6.72 -21.60 -10.15
CA THR A 112 8.12 -21.74 -9.75
C THR A 112 8.34 -21.03 -8.43
N PHE A 113 8.84 -21.76 -7.43
CA PHE A 113 9.20 -21.22 -6.13
C PHE A 113 10.38 -20.24 -6.26
N ILE A 114 10.30 -19.07 -5.62
CA ILE A 114 11.39 -18.07 -5.59
C ILE A 114 11.95 -17.97 -4.18
N ASP A 115 11.13 -17.60 -3.19
CA ASP A 115 11.55 -17.55 -1.79
C ASP A 115 10.38 -17.72 -0.82
N LYS A 116 10.73 -17.96 0.45
CA LYS A 116 9.83 -18.01 1.59
C LYS A 116 10.54 -17.44 2.82
N GLN A 117 9.90 -16.52 3.51
CA GLN A 117 10.48 -15.86 4.69
C GLN A 117 9.38 -15.52 5.69
N GLN A 118 9.72 -15.45 6.98
CA GLN A 118 8.84 -14.86 7.97
C GLN A 118 8.99 -13.34 7.97
N VAL A 119 7.86 -12.64 8.09
CA VAL A 119 7.78 -11.19 8.15
C VAL A 119 6.88 -10.75 9.31
N ASP A 120 7.15 -9.57 9.84
CA ASP A 120 6.30 -8.92 10.83
C ASP A 120 5.20 -8.13 10.14
N VAL A 121 3.96 -8.33 10.61
CA VAL A 121 2.78 -7.56 10.19
C VAL A 121 2.01 -7.10 11.42
N LYS A 122 1.14 -6.10 11.25
CA LYS A 122 0.30 -5.64 12.36
C LYS A 122 -0.68 -6.77 12.73
N GLY A 123 -0.47 -7.36 13.90
CA GLY A 123 -1.26 -8.51 14.37
C GLY A 123 -0.45 -9.81 14.53
N GLY A 124 0.84 -9.84 14.16
CA GLY A 124 1.72 -10.96 14.47
C GLY A 124 2.74 -11.28 13.39
N LYS A 125 3.22 -12.54 13.40
CA LYS A 125 4.10 -13.07 12.35
C LYS A 125 3.26 -13.57 11.17
N ALA A 126 3.77 -13.33 9.98
CA ALA A 126 3.23 -13.88 8.74
C ALA A 126 4.34 -14.57 7.94
N THR A 127 3.97 -15.48 7.06
CA THR A 127 4.87 -16.05 6.06
C THR A 127 4.65 -15.35 4.73
N LEU A 128 5.70 -14.77 4.17
CA LEU A 128 5.70 -14.24 2.82
C LEU A 128 6.34 -15.27 1.87
N VAL A 129 5.60 -15.69 0.86
CA VAL A 129 6.07 -16.60 -0.19
C VAL A 129 6.11 -15.86 -1.52
N ARG A 130 7.21 -15.94 -2.25
CA ARG A 130 7.31 -15.46 -3.62
C ARG A 130 7.37 -16.61 -4.62
N VAL A 131 6.61 -16.46 -5.69
CA VAL A 131 6.56 -17.43 -6.79
C VAL A 131 6.46 -16.71 -8.12
N SER A 132 6.89 -17.34 -9.21
CA SER A 132 6.53 -16.95 -10.57
C SER A 132 5.57 -17.96 -11.18
N GLN A 133 4.70 -17.50 -12.08
CA GLN A 133 3.77 -18.36 -12.80
C GLN A 133 3.62 -17.87 -14.24
N PRO A 134 4.01 -18.65 -15.25
CA PRO A 134 3.65 -18.37 -16.63
C PRO A 134 2.14 -18.65 -16.82
N ALA A 135 1.41 -17.69 -17.38
CA ALA A 135 0.01 -17.84 -17.73
C ALA A 135 -0.35 -16.97 -18.94
N ASN A 136 -1.07 -17.54 -19.91
CA ASN A 136 -1.55 -16.82 -21.10
C ASN A 136 -0.44 -16.03 -21.85
N GLY A 137 0.77 -16.60 -21.95
CA GLY A 137 1.91 -15.96 -22.61
C GLY A 137 2.60 -14.85 -21.80
N THR A 138 2.16 -14.58 -20.57
CA THR A 138 2.78 -13.61 -19.66
C THR A 138 3.31 -14.31 -18.41
N THR A 139 4.53 -14.00 -17.99
CA THR A 139 5.02 -14.41 -16.68
C THR A 139 4.50 -13.45 -15.62
N TYR A 140 3.82 -13.97 -14.62
CA TYR A 140 3.39 -13.22 -13.45
C TYR A 140 4.28 -13.53 -12.26
N LEU A 141 4.64 -12.48 -11.53
CA LEU A 141 5.27 -12.59 -10.22
C LEU A 141 4.19 -12.46 -9.16
N LYS A 142 4.30 -13.28 -8.11
CA LYS A 142 3.36 -13.26 -6.99
C LYS A 142 4.10 -13.13 -5.67
N GLN A 143 3.53 -12.32 -4.79
CA GLN A 143 3.91 -12.22 -3.39
C GLN A 143 2.68 -12.58 -2.54
N ILE A 144 2.79 -13.66 -1.78
CA ILE A 144 1.68 -14.26 -1.03
C ILE A 144 1.99 -14.13 0.44
N LEU A 145 1.26 -13.27 1.13
CA LEU A 145 1.32 -13.13 2.58
C LEU A 145 0.31 -14.07 3.21
N ILE A 146 0.77 -14.96 4.09
CA ILE A 146 -0.04 -16.02 4.72
C ILE A 146 0.09 -15.87 6.23
N PHE A 147 -1.04 -15.75 6.92
CA PHE A 147 -1.12 -15.65 8.38
C PHE A 147 -2.45 -16.20 8.87
N GLY A 148 -2.61 -16.39 10.18
CA GLY A 148 -3.83 -16.93 10.76
C GLY A 148 -3.53 -17.76 11.99
N ASP A 149 -4.47 -18.62 12.35
CA ASP A 149 -4.44 -19.44 13.56
C ASP A 149 -4.72 -20.92 13.25
N ALA A 150 -5.01 -21.70 14.30
CA ALA A 150 -5.32 -23.12 14.17
C ALA A 150 -6.68 -23.42 13.49
N LYS A 151 -7.52 -22.39 13.24
CA LYS A 151 -8.87 -22.54 12.68
C LYS A 151 -9.00 -21.90 11.30
N SER A 152 -8.22 -20.85 11.04
CA SER A 152 -8.37 -20.02 9.86
C SER A 152 -7.04 -19.54 9.32
N THR A 153 -6.92 -19.52 8.00
CA THR A 153 -5.79 -18.98 7.25
C THR A 153 -6.27 -17.81 6.41
N HIS A 154 -5.57 -16.71 6.49
CA HIS A 154 -5.75 -15.54 5.66
C HIS A 154 -4.59 -15.43 4.68
N MET A 155 -4.92 -15.22 3.41
CA MET A 155 -3.97 -15.06 2.33
C MET A 155 -4.21 -13.74 1.63
N VAL A 156 -3.18 -12.92 1.53
CA VAL A 156 -3.16 -11.70 0.71
C VAL A 156 -2.17 -11.93 -0.41
N ASN A 157 -2.68 -11.98 -1.64
CA ASN A 157 -1.91 -12.33 -2.82
C ASN A 157 -1.77 -11.11 -3.73
N CYS A 158 -0.55 -10.58 -3.84
CA CYS A 158 -0.19 -9.57 -4.82
C CYS A 158 0.32 -10.24 -6.08
N ILE A 159 -0.26 -9.90 -7.22
CA ILE A 159 0.10 -10.45 -8.53
C ILE A 159 0.39 -9.29 -9.47
N TYR A 160 1.48 -9.40 -10.22
CA TYR A 160 1.85 -8.40 -11.21
C TYR A 160 2.62 -9.06 -12.36
N PRO A 161 2.48 -8.58 -13.60
CA PRO A 161 3.30 -9.03 -14.71
C PRO A 161 4.79 -8.82 -14.42
N GLU A 162 5.66 -9.69 -14.94
CA GLU A 162 7.11 -9.54 -14.80
C GLU A 162 7.62 -8.22 -15.42
N ALA A 163 6.94 -7.71 -16.45
CA ALA A 163 7.21 -6.38 -17.02
C ALA A 163 7.06 -5.24 -15.98
N GLU A 164 6.22 -5.44 -14.96
CA GLU A 164 5.93 -4.48 -13.89
C GLU A 164 6.76 -4.74 -12.62
N LYS A 165 7.85 -5.53 -12.71
CA LYS A 165 8.69 -5.88 -11.56
C LYS A 165 9.26 -4.68 -10.80
N ALA A 166 9.39 -3.52 -11.44
CA ALA A 166 9.82 -2.29 -10.77
C ALA A 166 8.90 -1.90 -9.59
N LYS A 167 7.60 -2.26 -9.65
CA LYS A 167 6.61 -1.99 -8.59
C LYS A 167 6.66 -2.98 -7.43
N GLU A 168 7.55 -3.98 -7.48
CA GLU A 168 7.64 -5.04 -6.47
C GLU A 168 7.72 -4.50 -5.03
N SER A 169 8.48 -3.41 -4.82
CA SER A 169 8.63 -2.80 -3.50
C SER A 169 7.34 -2.14 -2.99
N GLU A 170 6.57 -1.50 -3.87
CA GLU A 170 5.28 -0.88 -3.56
C GLU A 170 4.23 -1.95 -3.24
N MET A 171 4.20 -3.02 -4.04
CA MET A 171 3.32 -4.17 -3.80
C MET A 171 3.61 -4.84 -2.46
N ARG A 172 4.90 -4.96 -2.09
CA ARG A 172 5.32 -5.48 -0.79
C ARG A 172 4.88 -4.57 0.36
N LYS A 173 5.03 -3.25 0.22
CA LYS A 173 4.57 -2.30 1.23
C LYS A 173 3.06 -2.43 1.46
N ALA A 174 2.28 -2.57 0.39
CA ALA A 174 0.84 -2.78 0.50
C ALA A 174 0.51 -4.09 1.24
N LEU A 175 1.17 -5.21 0.93
CA LEU A 175 0.99 -6.47 1.67
C LEU A 175 1.24 -6.30 3.17
N LEU A 176 2.37 -5.68 3.53
CA LEU A 176 2.76 -5.52 4.93
C LEU A 176 1.88 -4.49 5.68
N SER A 177 1.16 -3.64 4.96
CA SER A 177 0.20 -2.68 5.53
C SER A 177 -1.14 -3.32 5.95
N THR A 178 -1.34 -4.61 5.63
CA THR A 178 -2.57 -5.36 5.92
C THR A 178 -2.85 -5.36 7.42
N VAL A 179 -4.09 -5.02 7.78
CA VAL A 179 -4.58 -5.05 9.15
C VAL A 179 -5.94 -5.74 9.16
N GLN A 180 -6.12 -6.62 10.13
CA GLN A 180 -7.43 -7.17 10.48
C GLN A 180 -8.15 -6.21 11.44
N ASP A 181 -9.38 -5.85 11.10
CA ASP A 181 -10.27 -5.11 11.99
C ASP A 181 -11.34 -6.06 12.55
N ASP A 182 -11.17 -6.44 13.81
CA ASP A 182 -12.08 -7.38 14.49
C ASP A 182 -13.48 -6.80 14.75
N ASN A 183 -13.64 -5.47 14.65
CA ASN A 183 -14.94 -4.81 14.82
C ASN A 183 -15.78 -4.85 13.54
N VAL A 184 -15.18 -5.20 12.39
CA VAL A 184 -15.88 -5.34 11.12
C VAL A 184 -16.42 -6.77 10.99
N LYS A 185 -17.73 -6.90 10.77
CA LYS A 185 -18.32 -8.19 10.37
C LYS A 185 -17.96 -8.46 8.91
N SER A 186 -17.24 -9.55 8.63
CA SER A 186 -17.00 -10.01 7.27
C SER A 186 -18.32 -10.49 6.66
N ASP A 187 -18.84 -9.74 5.69
CA ASP A 187 -19.98 -10.19 4.89
C ASP A 187 -19.47 -10.75 3.55
N ALA A 188 -19.27 -12.08 3.51
CA ALA A 188 -18.82 -12.78 2.31
C ALA A 188 -19.76 -12.56 1.10
N ARG A 189 -21.02 -12.14 1.32
CA ARG A 189 -22.00 -11.87 0.26
C ARG A 189 -21.76 -10.52 -0.44
N GLY A 190 -21.05 -9.58 0.19
CA GLY A 190 -20.81 -8.25 -0.37
C GLY A 190 -19.75 -8.19 -1.48
N ALA A 191 -18.86 -9.19 -1.56
CA ALA A 191 -17.73 -9.20 -2.50
C ALA A 191 -18.01 -9.96 -3.81
N ALA A 192 -19.09 -10.73 -3.88
CA ALA A 192 -19.39 -11.62 -4.99
C ALA A 192 -20.86 -11.46 -5.40
N LYS A 193 -21.12 -10.90 -6.60
CA LYS A 193 -22.46 -10.95 -7.23
C LYS A 193 -22.77 -12.31 -7.85
N PHE A 194 -22.52 -13.40 -7.13
CA PHE A 194 -23.00 -14.72 -7.52
C PHE A 194 -23.68 -15.40 -6.33
N SER A 195 -24.92 -15.82 -6.54
CA SER A 195 -25.71 -16.60 -5.58
C SER A 195 -25.47 -18.07 -5.87
N ILE A 196 -25.00 -18.84 -4.89
CA ILE A 196 -24.99 -20.30 -4.93
C ILE A 196 -26.03 -20.77 -3.90
N ASP A 197 -26.95 -21.61 -4.36
CA ASP A 197 -27.96 -22.27 -3.54
C ASP A 197 -27.28 -23.38 -2.71
N GLU A 198 -27.31 -23.27 -1.38
CA GLU A 198 -26.58 -24.16 -0.45
C GLU A 198 -27.41 -25.39 -0.05
N SER A 199 -27.93 -26.15 -1.00
CA SER A 199 -28.51 -27.46 -0.72
C SER A 199 -27.46 -28.58 -0.89
N GLY A 200 -26.65 -28.80 0.15
CA GLY A 200 -25.71 -29.93 0.30
C GLY A 200 -24.33 -29.67 -0.33
N THR A 201 -23.22 -29.62 0.40
CA THR A 201 -22.57 -30.79 0.98
C THR A 201 -21.41 -30.31 1.88
N VAL A 202 -21.30 -30.84 3.09
CA VAL A 202 -20.15 -30.65 3.98
C VAL A 202 -19.03 -31.60 3.55
N GLY A 203 -17.84 -31.06 3.28
CA GLY A 203 -16.59 -31.81 3.28
C GLY A 203 -15.84 -31.84 1.96
N LYS A 204 -14.74 -31.06 1.88
CA LYS A 204 -13.42 -31.40 1.29
C LYS A 204 -12.50 -30.17 1.29
N ALA A 205 -11.60 -30.09 2.27
CA ALA A 205 -10.60 -29.03 2.40
C ALA A 205 -9.48 -29.04 1.33
N ALA A 206 -9.51 -29.96 0.35
CA ALA A 206 -8.59 -30.01 -0.78
C ALA A 206 -9.12 -29.31 -2.05
N GLU A 207 -10.40 -28.97 -2.13
CA GLU A 207 -11.04 -28.35 -3.31
C GLU A 207 -10.94 -26.81 -3.33
N ASN A 208 -10.46 -26.21 -2.24
CA ASN A 208 -10.46 -24.74 -2.09
C ASN A 208 -9.38 -24.04 -2.92
N MET A 209 -8.21 -24.65 -3.16
CA MET A 209 -7.16 -24.02 -3.99
C MET A 209 -7.52 -24.01 -5.48
N ASP A 210 -8.27 -25.01 -5.95
CA ASP A 210 -8.76 -25.06 -7.35
C ASP A 210 -9.86 -24.03 -7.57
N THR A 211 -10.69 -23.76 -6.55
CA THR A 211 -11.62 -22.63 -6.52
C THR A 211 -10.86 -21.30 -6.66
N TYR A 212 -9.77 -21.09 -5.90
CA TYR A 212 -8.92 -19.90 -6.08
C TYR A 212 -8.31 -19.83 -7.48
N LEU A 213 -7.77 -20.93 -8.02
CA LEU A 213 -7.20 -20.97 -9.37
C LEU A 213 -8.24 -20.71 -10.46
N SER A 214 -9.49 -21.13 -10.27
CA SER A 214 -10.59 -20.82 -11.19
C SER A 214 -10.90 -19.32 -11.19
N VAL A 215 -10.88 -18.67 -10.02
CA VAL A 215 -11.01 -17.21 -9.89
C VAL A 215 -9.82 -16.52 -10.56
N PHE A 216 -8.59 -16.99 -10.35
CA PHE A 216 -7.40 -16.44 -11.02
C PHE A 216 -7.45 -16.60 -12.54
N LYS A 217 -7.85 -17.77 -13.06
CA LYS A 217 -8.01 -18.01 -14.51
C LYS A 217 -9.09 -17.10 -15.10
N LYS A 218 -10.20 -16.91 -14.39
CA LYS A 218 -11.31 -16.04 -14.81
C LYS A 218 -10.89 -14.57 -14.84
N ILE A 219 -10.12 -14.11 -13.86
CA ILE A 219 -9.59 -12.74 -13.80
C ILE A 219 -8.54 -12.50 -14.89
N ALA A 220 -7.61 -13.44 -15.09
CA ALA A 220 -6.64 -13.37 -16.19
C ALA A 220 -7.33 -13.33 -17.57
N ALA A 221 -8.52 -13.93 -17.70
CA ALA A 221 -9.37 -13.80 -18.87
C ALA A 221 -10.11 -12.45 -18.95
N THR A 222 -10.45 -11.81 -17.83
CA THR A 222 -11.05 -10.46 -17.79
C THR A 222 -10.07 -9.40 -18.32
N PHE A 223 -8.78 -9.54 -18.05
CA PHE A 223 -7.74 -8.66 -18.62
C PHE A 223 -7.55 -8.84 -20.15
N LYS A 224 -8.20 -9.83 -20.78
CA LYS A 224 -8.16 -10.08 -22.23
C LYS A 224 -9.20 -9.27 -23.03
N GLN A 225 -10.19 -8.66 -22.39
CA GLN A 225 -11.30 -7.97 -23.09
C GLN A 225 -11.02 -6.51 -23.46
N LYS A 226 -9.75 -6.07 -23.48
CA LYS A 226 -9.33 -4.81 -24.08
C LYS A 226 -8.01 -4.97 -24.82
#